data_AF-A0A7X5Q2R9-F1
#
_entry.id   AF-A0A7X5Q2R9-F1
#
_cell.length_a   1.000
_cell.length_b   1.000
_cell.length_c   1.000
_cell.angle_alpha   90.00
_cell.angle_beta   90.00
_cell.angle_gamma   90.00
#
_symmetry.space_group_name_H-M   'P 1'
#
loop_
_entity.id
_entity.type
_entity.pdbx_description
1 polymer ?
#
loop_
_entity_poly.entity_id
_entity_poly.type
_entity_poly.pdbx_seq_one_letter_code
_entity_poly.pdbx_strand_id
1 'polypeptide(L)' 'MELDEYLWRNKISRTKFAEQLNVLPNQVCQYANKRKTPNLLYANKIHHATNGLVTFHEMLKGPEQKILNEFFLRKKK' A
#
# COMPACT_ATOMS: atom_id res chain seq x y z
N MET A 1 6.69 -9.02 1.22
CA MET A 1 5.70 -9.61 2.15
C MET A 1 4.31 -9.29 1.64
N GLU A 2 3.32 -10.14 1.93
CA GLU A 2 1.92 -9.86 1.61
C GLU A 2 1.28 -8.89 2.63
N LEU A 3 0.24 -8.15 2.23
CA LEU A 3 -0.43 -7.21 3.13
C LEU A 3 -1.05 -7.91 4.35
N ASP A 4 -1.69 -9.06 4.15
CA ASP A 4 -2.31 -9.83 5.23
C ASP A 4 -1.27 -10.31 6.27
N GLU A 5 -0.13 -10.81 5.78
CA GLU A 5 1.00 -11.25 6.60
C GLU A 5 1.58 -10.10 7.44
N TYR A 6 1.74 -8.91 6.84
CA TYR A 6 2.20 -7.72 7.54
C TYR A 6 1.25 -7.32 8.68
N LEU A 7 -0.06 -7.29 8.40
CA LEU A 7 -1.06 -6.91 9.40
C LEU A 7 -1.09 -7.91 10.57
N TRP A 8 -0.98 -9.21 10.27
CA TRP A 8 -0.93 -10.25 11.28
C TRP A 8 0.34 -10.15 12.14
N ARG A 9 1.53 -10.02 11.54
CA ARG A 9 2.80 -9.91 12.27
C ARG A 9 2.88 -8.70 13.19
N ASN A 10 2.34 -7.56 12.74
CA ASN A 10 2.35 -6.33 13.51
C ASN A 10 1.14 -6.17 14.46
N LYS A 11 0.24 -7.16 14.51
CA LYS A 11 -1.01 -7.12 15.28
C LYS A 11 -1.85 -5.87 14.98
N ILE A 12 -1.87 -5.43 13.72
CA ILE A 12 -2.62 -4.27 13.26
C ILE A 12 -3.98 -4.73 12.74
N SER A 13 -5.07 -4.18 13.27
CA SER A 13 -6.40 -4.46 12.74
C SER A 13 -6.58 -3.81 11.37
N ARG A 14 -7.31 -4.49 10.48
CA ARG A 14 -7.62 -3.99 9.12
C ARG A 14 -8.32 -2.62 9.17
N THR A 15 -9.17 -2.39 10.16
CA THR A 15 -9.85 -1.10 10.41
C THR A 15 -8.86 -0.01 10.76
N LYS A 16 -7.97 -0.25 11.73
CA LYS A 16 -6.94 0.72 12.14
C LYS A 16 -5.99 1.06 10.98
N PHE A 17 -5.63 0.06 10.19
CA PHE A 17 -4.80 0.28 9.01
C PHE A 17 -5.53 1.10 7.94
N ALA A 18 -6.84 0.91 7.79
CA ALA A 18 -7.66 1.68 6.87
C ALA A 18 -7.77 3.15 7.30
N GLU A 19 -7.95 3.42 8.60
CA GLU A 19 -7.94 4.77 9.16
C GLU A 19 -6.60 5.47 8.90
N GLN A 20 -5.48 4.78 9.12
CA GLN A 20 -4.14 5.33 8.85
C GLN A 20 -3.95 5.72 7.37
N LEU A 21 -4.56 4.98 6.45
CA LEU A 21 -4.48 5.24 5.02
C LEU A 21 -5.57 6.19 4.49
N ASN A 22 -6.51 6.58 5.36
CA ASN A 22 -7.75 7.29 5.04
C ASN A 22 -8.53 6.60 3.92
N VAL A 23 -8.81 5.31 4.11
CA VAL A 23 -9.57 4.45 3.18
C VAL A 23 -10.65 3.66 3.92
N LEU A 24 -11.56 3.05 3.16
CA LEU A 24 -12.59 2.20 3.77
C LEU A 24 -11.98 0.87 4.27
N PRO A 25 -12.36 0.38 5.46
CA PRO A 25 -11.89 -0.92 5.97
C PRO A 25 -12.14 -2.09 5.00
N ASN A 26 -13.25 -2.04 4.26
CA ASN A 26 -13.58 -3.04 3.25
C ASN A 26 -12.56 -3.07 2.10
N GLN A 27 -11.97 -1.93 1.72
CA GLN A 27 -10.93 -1.89 0.69
C GLN A 27 -9.66 -2.58 1.17
N VAL A 28 -9.23 -2.32 2.42
CA VAL A 28 -8.09 -3.03 3.02
C VAL A 28 -8.35 -4.53 3.08
N CYS A 29 -9.57 -4.95 3.44
CA CYS A 29 -9.96 -6.35 3.45
C CYS A 29 -9.87 -6.99 2.05
N GLN A 30 -10.35 -6.30 1.01
CA GLN A 30 -10.26 -6.78 -0.37
C GLN A 30 -8.81 -6.92 -0.84
N TYR A 31 -7.93 -5.98 -0.48
CA TYR A 31 -6.51 -6.01 -0.83
C TYR A 31 -5.76 -7.12 -0.07
N ALA A 32 -5.99 -7.26 1.24
CA ALA A 32 -5.36 -8.27 2.07
C ALA A 32 -5.76 -9.70 1.63
N ASN A 33 -7.03 -9.90 1.31
CA ASN A 33 -7.55 -11.19 0.84
C ASN A 33 -7.30 -11.43 -0.66
N LYS A 34 -6.55 -10.57 -1.35
CA LYS A 34 -6.27 -10.66 -2.80
C LYS A 34 -7.52 -10.74 -3.68
N ARG A 35 -8.69 -10.31 -3.18
CA ARG A 35 -9.94 -10.26 -3.95
C ARG A 35 -9.95 -9.11 -4.95
N LYS A 36 -9.18 -8.06 -4.65
CA LYS A 36 -9.00 -6.90 -5.51
C LYS A 36 -7.54 -6.48 -5.47
N THR A 37 -6.98 -6.15 -6.62
CA THR A 37 -5.68 -5.49 -6.70
C THR A 37 -5.84 -3.99 -6.39
N PRO A 38 -5.01 -3.42 -5.50
CA PRO A 38 -5.02 -1.97 -5.30
C PRO A 38 -4.51 -1.29 -6.58
N ASN A 39 -5.09 -0.14 -6.92
CA ASN A 39 -4.51 0.72 -7.96
C ASN A 39 -3.13 1.24 -7.52
N LEU A 40 -2.36 1.81 -8.46
CA LEU A 40 -0.99 2.27 -8.19
C LEU A 40 -0.90 3.26 -7.02
N LEU A 41 -1.88 4.17 -6.88
CA LEU A 41 -1.94 5.12 -5.78
C LEU A 41 -2.04 4.42 -4.41
N TYR A 42 -2.96 3.47 -4.27
CA TYR A 42 -3.15 2.73 -3.03
C TYR A 42 -1.99 1.76 -2.77
N ALA A 43 -1.46 1.13 -3.81
CA ALA A 43 -0.29 0.26 -3.71
C ALA A 43 0.92 1.02 -3.12
N ASN A 44 1.20 2.23 -3.64
CA ASN A 44 2.26 3.09 -3.09
C ASN A 44 1.98 3.55 -1.66
N LYS A 45 0.74 3.96 -1.36
CA LYS A 45 0.36 4.33 0.01
C LYS A 45 0.62 3.19 1.00
N ILE A 46 0.23 1.97 0.66
CA ILE A 46 0.45 0.78 1.49
C ILE A 46 1.95 0.48 1.58
N HIS A 47 2.69 0.55 0.49
CA HIS A 47 4.14 0.36 0.49
C HIS A 47 4.83 1.33 1.45
N HIS A 48 4.51 2.63 1.38
CA HIS A 48 5.05 3.63 2.30
C HIS A 48 4.59 3.41 3.74
N ALA A 49 3.31 3.12 3.99
CA ALA A 49 2.78 2.88 5.32
C ALA A 49 3.38 1.62 5.99
N THR A 50 3.89 0.69 5.18
CA THR A 50 4.58 -0.52 5.65
C THR A 50 6.10 -0.40 5.56
N ASN A 51 6.65 0.81 5.37
CA ASN A 51 8.09 1.07 5.21
C ASN A 51 8.77 0.18 4.14
N GLY A 52 8.04 -0.11 3.07
CA GLY A 52 8.50 -0.91 1.94
C GLY A 52 8.37 -2.43 2.10
N LEU A 53 7.84 -2.91 3.24
CA LEU A 53 7.72 -4.35 3.50
C LEU A 53 6.65 -5.02 2.63
N VAL A 54 5.56 -4.30 2.33
CA VAL A 54 4.50 -4.75 1.43
C VAL A 54 4.71 -4.13 0.06
N THR A 55 4.75 -4.95 -0.98
CA THR A 55 4.90 -4.51 -2.37
C THR A 55 3.86 -5.23 -3.21
N PHE A 56 3.18 -4.51 -4.10
CA PHE A 56 2.20 -5.09 -5.02
C PHE A 56 2.80 -5.23 -6.41
N HIS A 57 2.36 -6.26 -7.14
CA HIS A 57 2.80 -6.51 -8.50
C HIS A 57 2.47 -5.35 -9.46
N GLU A 58 1.40 -4.60 -9.18
CA GLU A 58 1.02 -3.39 -9.92
C GLU A 58 2.10 -2.29 -9.86
N MET A 59 2.90 -2.25 -8.78
CA MET A 59 4.03 -1.33 -8.67
C MET A 59 5.21 -1.73 -9.56
N LEU A 60 5.26 -3.00 -10.00
CA LEU A 60 6.35 -3.54 -10.82
C LEU A 60 6.05 -3.48 -12.32
N LYS A 61 4.81 -3.14 -12.72
CA LYS A 61 4.30 -3.30 -14.09
C LYS A 61 4.20 -2.04 -14.94
N GLY A 62 4.63 -0.86 -14.48
CA GLY A 62 4.42 0.40 -15.23
C GLY A 62 5.60 1.37 -15.30
N PRO A 63 5.75 2.15 -16.39
CA PRO A 63 6.73 3.23 -16.53
C PRO A 63 6.51 4.42 -15.56
N GLU A 64 5.41 4.42 -14.79
CA GLU A 64 5.07 5.43 -13.77
C GLU A 64 6.03 5.47 -12.56
N GLN A 65 6.92 4.48 -12.42
CA GLN A 65 7.99 4.48 -11.40
C GLN A 65 8.89 5.73 -11.49
N LYS A 66 9.11 6.28 -12.70
CA LYS A 66 9.95 7.48 -12.87
C LYS A 66 9.27 8.77 -12.39
N ILE A 67 7.98 8.93 -12.70
CA ILE A 67 7.24 10.19 -12.45
C ILE A 67 6.92 10.34 -10.96
N LEU A 68 6.53 9.25 -10.27
CA LEU A 68 6.19 9.30 -8.85
C LEU A 68 7.42 9.39 -7.94
N ASN A 69 8.54 8.73 -8.27
CA ASN A 69 9.79 8.92 -7.52
C ASN A 69 10.24 10.38 -7.57
N GLU A 70 10.13 11.07 -8.71
CA GLU A 70 10.48 12.48 -8.83
C GLU A 70 9.55 13.41 -8.04
N PHE A 71 8.24 13.13 -8.03
CA PHE A 71 7.25 13.92 -7.29
C PHE A 71 7.39 13.77 -5.76
N PHE A 72 7.70 12.56 -5.26
CA PHE A 72 7.85 12.32 -3.83
C PHE A 72 9.23 12.74 -3.29
N LEU A 73 10.30 12.66 -4.10
CA LEU A 73 11.63 13.21 -3.73
C LEU A 73 11.65 14.74 -3.66
N ARG A 74 10.82 15.45 -4.45
CA ARG A 74 10.71 16.92 -4.39
C ARG A 74 10.01 17.47 -3.14
N LYS A 75 9.21 16.68 -2.42
CA LYS A 75 8.55 17.11 -1.16
C LYS A 75 9.42 16.96 0.09
N LYS A 76 10.68 16.52 -0.05
CA LYS A 76 11.67 16.44 1.05
C LYS A 76 12.77 17.52 0.97
N LYS A 77 12.55 18.60 0.21
CA LYS A 77 13.46 19.75 0.16
C LYS A 77 12.83 20.98 0.79
#